data_AF-A0A4Y7TZG6-F1
#
_entry.id   AF-A0A4Y7TZG6-F1
#
_cell.length_a   1.000
_cell.length_b   1.000
_cell.length_c   1.000
_cell.angle_alpha   90.00
_cell.angle_beta   90.00
_cell.angle_gamma   90.00
#
_symmetry.space_group_name_H-M   'P 1'
#
loop_
_entity.id
_entity.type
_entity.pdbx_description
1 polymer ?
#
loop_
_entity_poly.entity_id
_entity_poly.type
_entity_poly.pdbx_seq_one_letter_code
_entity_poly.pdbx_strand_id
1 'polypeptide(L)'
;SGAAHHDDPMPSTSDFVKKLYKMLEDPNFQDVVSWGPQGDCFVVKDMNEFTKSILPRMFKHSNFASFVRQLNKYDFHKVKNTDDCQFGEHSWTFRHPDFHADRRDALENIKRKVPAQRKNTASSLSLSGAGSSSLTSASLPYPPSALASLSGPSAGLSGQAAMELQQTASNLQHEVRRLRDDNEDLKGRLRQLERQYEQVLVEMVGFQRGMTQQDGVMQSLIAYFMSGQGG
;
A
#
# COMPACT_ATOMS: atom_id res chain seq x y z
N SER A 1 -47.49 13.33 11.75
CA SER A 1 -47.18 13.19 10.31
C SER A 1 -45.68 13.33 10.17
N GLY A 2 -44.87 12.28 10.19
CA GLY A 2 -44.90 11.14 9.26
C GLY A 2 -43.95 11.45 8.08
N ALA A 3 -42.68 11.73 8.36
CA ALA A 3 -41.67 12.01 7.33
C ALA A 3 -41.26 10.69 6.68
N ALA A 4 -41.56 10.59 5.40
CA ALA A 4 -41.41 9.41 4.57
C ALA A 4 -39.96 8.91 4.56
N HIS A 5 -39.79 7.63 4.94
CA HIS A 5 -38.62 6.84 4.61
C HIS A 5 -38.44 6.83 3.10
N HIS A 6 -37.31 7.35 2.64
CA HIS A 6 -36.90 7.36 1.25
C HIS A 6 -36.36 5.96 0.89
N ASP A 7 -37.27 5.03 0.60
CA ASP A 7 -36.94 3.75 -0.03
C ASP A 7 -36.70 3.99 -1.53
N ASP A 8 -35.63 4.71 -1.86
CA ASP A 8 -35.13 4.75 -3.23
C ASP A 8 -34.52 3.37 -3.55
N PRO A 9 -34.94 2.70 -4.65
CA PRO A 9 -34.39 1.42 -5.04
C PRO A 9 -32.93 1.61 -5.41
N MET A 10 -32.04 1.21 -4.51
CA MET A 10 -30.60 1.20 -4.76
C MET A 10 -30.30 0.46 -6.08
N PRO A 11 -29.48 1.03 -6.98
CA PRO A 11 -29.25 0.51 -8.33
C PRO A 11 -28.89 -0.97 -8.36
N SER A 12 -29.00 -1.62 -9.52
CA SER A 12 -28.63 -3.03 -9.72
C SER A 12 -27.11 -3.25 -9.65
N THR A 13 -26.52 -2.98 -8.50
CA THR A 13 -25.12 -3.24 -8.14
C THR A 13 -25.01 -4.47 -7.23
N SER A 14 -23.78 -4.93 -6.98
CA SER A 14 -23.54 -6.08 -6.11
C SER A 14 -23.91 -5.81 -4.65
N ASP A 15 -24.42 -6.82 -3.93
CA ASP A 15 -24.68 -6.76 -2.49
C ASP A 15 -23.51 -6.22 -1.67
N PHE A 16 -22.27 -6.50 -2.08
CA PHE A 16 -21.08 -5.98 -1.41
C PHE A 16 -21.03 -4.45 -1.49
N VAL A 17 -21.20 -3.91 -2.70
CA VAL A 17 -21.16 -2.47 -2.97
C VAL A 17 -22.34 -1.77 -2.28
N LYS A 18 -23.54 -2.38 -2.33
CA LYS A 18 -24.73 -1.90 -1.60
C LYS A 18 -24.47 -1.76 -0.11
N LYS A 19 -23.93 -2.82 0.50
CA LYS A 19 -23.62 -2.84 1.94
C LYS A 19 -22.50 -1.87 2.30
N LEU A 20 -21.46 -1.77 1.48
CA LEU A 20 -20.36 -0.83 1.68
C LEU A 20 -20.86 0.61 1.67
N TYR A 21 -21.73 0.96 0.72
CA TYR A 21 -22.31 2.29 0.63
C TYR A 21 -23.21 2.60 1.83
N LYS A 22 -24.13 1.69 2.20
CA LYS A 22 -24.97 1.85 3.41
C LYS A 22 -24.15 2.02 4.68
N MET A 23 -23.09 1.23 4.84
CA MET A 23 -22.18 1.32 5.99
C MET A 23 -21.50 2.70 6.11
N LEU A 24 -21.27 3.37 4.98
CA LEU A 24 -20.67 4.72 4.97
C LEU A 24 -21.71 5.84 5.15
N GLU A 25 -22.98 5.58 4.85
CA GLU A 25 -24.10 6.50 5.15
C GLU A 25 -24.48 6.49 6.64
N ASP A 26 -24.25 5.38 7.35
CA ASP A 26 -24.63 5.26 8.76
C ASP A 26 -23.79 6.19 9.67
N PRO A 27 -24.42 7.16 10.37
CA PRO A 27 -23.70 8.12 11.21
C PRO A 27 -23.01 7.46 12.41
N ASN A 28 -23.52 6.32 12.89
CA ASN A 28 -22.95 5.55 13.98
C ASN A 28 -21.55 4.98 13.68
N PHE A 29 -21.16 4.91 12.41
CA PHE A 29 -19.88 4.36 12.00
C PHE A 29 -18.86 5.43 11.63
N GLN A 30 -19.25 6.71 11.54
CA GLN A 30 -18.40 7.80 11.06
C GLN A 30 -17.11 8.01 11.85
N ASP A 31 -17.09 7.63 13.14
CA ASP A 31 -15.90 7.71 13.99
C ASP A 31 -14.82 6.69 13.58
N VAL A 32 -15.23 5.58 12.97
CA VAL A 32 -14.35 4.46 12.62
C VAL A 32 -14.14 4.36 11.11
N VAL A 33 -15.20 4.61 10.33
CA VAL A 33 -15.20 4.57 8.87
C VAL A 33 -16.11 5.65 8.32
N SER A 34 -15.60 6.50 7.44
CA SER A 34 -16.36 7.62 6.87
C SER A 34 -15.98 7.88 5.43
N TRP A 35 -16.81 8.65 4.74
CA TRP A 35 -16.41 9.30 3.50
C TRP A 35 -15.24 10.26 3.76
N GLY A 36 -14.39 10.43 2.76
CA GLY A 36 -13.40 11.51 2.71
C GLY A 36 -14.06 12.87 2.51
N PRO A 37 -13.31 13.98 2.68
CA PRO A 37 -13.87 15.33 2.63
C PRO A 37 -14.51 15.71 1.29
N GLN A 38 -14.09 15.08 0.19
CA GLN A 38 -14.62 15.30 -1.15
C GLN A 38 -15.66 14.23 -1.56
N GLY A 39 -16.00 13.28 -0.68
CA GLY A 39 -16.97 12.22 -0.95
C GLY A 39 -16.59 11.25 -2.08
N ASP A 40 -15.35 11.28 -2.55
CA ASP A 40 -14.81 10.50 -3.67
C ASP A 40 -13.91 9.33 -3.24
N CYS A 41 -13.69 9.21 -1.94
CA CYS A 41 -13.01 8.10 -1.30
C CYS A 41 -13.66 7.84 0.06
N PHE A 42 -13.35 6.68 0.65
CA PHE A 42 -13.67 6.42 2.04
C PHE A 42 -12.41 6.07 2.83
N VAL A 43 -12.46 6.37 4.12
CA VAL A 43 -11.35 6.25 5.05
C VAL A 43 -11.77 5.37 6.21
N VAL A 44 -10.98 4.34 6.49
CA VAL A 44 -11.06 3.55 7.73
C VAL A 44 -10.04 4.13 8.70
N LYS A 45 -10.52 4.81 9.74
CA LYS A 45 -9.70 5.50 10.74
C LYS A 45 -9.09 4.52 11.76
N ASP A 46 -9.90 3.57 12.24
CA ASP A 46 -9.45 2.51 13.17
C ASP A 46 -9.76 1.11 12.62
N MET A 47 -8.71 0.36 12.28
CA MET A 47 -8.83 -1.02 11.78
C MET A 47 -9.34 -2.02 12.84
N ASN A 48 -8.94 -1.85 14.11
CA ASN A 48 -9.32 -2.75 15.19
C ASN A 48 -10.80 -2.61 15.52
N GLU A 49 -11.30 -1.39 15.60
CA GLU A 49 -12.71 -1.15 15.86
C GLU A 49 -13.58 -1.53 14.66
N PHE A 50 -13.11 -1.24 13.45
CA PHE A 50 -13.79 -1.64 12.21
C PHE A 50 -13.99 -3.16 12.13
N THR A 51 -12.97 -3.94 12.47
CA THR A 51 -13.03 -5.41 12.41
C THR A 51 -13.89 -6.05 13.51
N LYS A 52 -13.89 -5.46 14.72
CA LYS A 52 -14.65 -6.00 15.87
C LYS A 52 -16.12 -5.59 15.87
N SER A 53 -16.41 -4.34 15.51
CA SER A 53 -17.73 -3.74 15.72
C SER A 53 -18.55 -3.65 14.43
N ILE A 54 -17.91 -3.31 13.31
CA ILE A 54 -18.60 -2.95 12.05
C ILE A 54 -18.69 -4.14 11.10
N LEU A 55 -17.56 -4.82 10.86
CA LEU A 55 -17.53 -5.95 9.93
C LEU A 55 -18.53 -7.06 10.28
N PRO A 56 -18.68 -7.51 11.55
CA PRO A 56 -19.64 -8.56 11.90
C PRO A 56 -21.12 -8.14 11.73
N ARG A 57 -21.40 -6.82 11.78
CA ARG A 57 -22.75 -6.28 11.58
C ARG A 57 -23.11 -6.22 10.09
N MET A 58 -22.16 -5.81 9.24
CA MET A 58 -22.42 -5.61 7.81
C MET A 58 -22.11 -6.85 6.95
N PHE A 59 -21.09 -7.62 7.35
CA PHE A 59 -20.54 -8.76 6.61
C PHE A 59 -20.48 -10.02 7.49
N LYS A 60 -20.46 -11.21 6.87
CA LYS A 60 -20.40 -12.51 7.57
C LYS A 60 -18.97 -12.89 8.03
N HIS A 61 -18.10 -11.92 8.24
CA HIS A 61 -16.71 -12.12 8.67
C HIS A 61 -16.22 -10.90 9.43
N SER A 62 -15.23 -11.06 10.31
CA SER A 62 -14.57 -9.96 11.05
C SER A 62 -13.17 -9.62 10.53
N ASN A 63 -12.68 -10.30 9.49
CA ASN A 63 -11.31 -10.14 9.03
C ASN A 63 -11.17 -8.98 8.02
N PHE A 64 -10.29 -8.01 8.32
CA PHE A 64 -9.98 -6.88 7.43
C PHE A 64 -9.41 -7.32 6.08
N ALA A 65 -8.55 -8.34 6.04
CA ALA A 65 -7.97 -8.84 4.81
C ALA A 65 -9.05 -9.39 3.85
N SER A 66 -10.09 -10.03 4.39
CA SER A 66 -11.24 -10.49 3.60
C SER A 66 -12.02 -9.32 3.01
N PHE A 67 -12.20 -8.25 3.78
CA PHE A 67 -12.82 -7.02 3.31
C PHE A 67 -11.99 -6.36 2.18
N VAL A 68 -10.67 -6.22 2.38
CA VAL A 68 -9.74 -5.70 1.35
C VAL A 68 -9.73 -6.60 0.10
N ARG A 69 -9.82 -7.91 0.26
CA ARG A 69 -9.94 -8.84 -0.88
C ARG A 69 -11.21 -8.59 -1.68
N GLN A 70 -12.34 -8.30 -1.02
CA GLN A 70 -13.58 -7.93 -1.70
C GLN A 70 -13.44 -6.59 -2.42
N LEU A 71 -12.88 -5.57 -1.77
CA LEU A 71 -12.57 -4.27 -2.40
C LEU A 71 -11.75 -4.43 -3.69
N ASN A 72 -10.66 -5.19 -3.64
CA ASN A 72 -9.81 -5.45 -4.81
C ASN A 72 -10.55 -6.15 -5.96
N LYS A 73 -11.58 -6.96 -5.67
CA LYS A 73 -12.40 -7.60 -6.72
C LYS A 73 -13.29 -6.60 -7.45
N TYR A 74 -13.61 -5.47 -6.81
CA TYR A 74 -14.38 -4.37 -7.38
C TYR A 74 -13.48 -3.19 -7.76
N ASP A 75 -12.18 -3.43 -7.93
CA ASP A 75 -11.21 -2.43 -8.41
C ASP A 75 -11.04 -1.19 -7.52
N PHE A 76 -11.35 -1.33 -6.22
CA PHE A 76 -10.99 -0.30 -5.24
C PHE A 76 -9.49 -0.35 -4.97
N HIS A 77 -8.85 0.81 -5.03
CA HIS A 77 -7.42 0.94 -4.82
C HIS A 77 -7.12 1.66 -3.51
N LYS A 78 -6.11 1.18 -2.79
CA LYS A 78 -5.59 1.88 -1.61
C LYS A 78 -4.85 3.13 -2.07
N VAL A 79 -5.27 4.29 -1.59
CA VAL A 79 -4.57 5.55 -1.82
C VAL A 79 -3.54 5.71 -0.71
N LYS A 80 -2.26 5.87 -1.07
CA LYS A 80 -1.22 6.23 -0.11
C LYS A 80 -1.35 7.72 0.14
N ASN A 81 -1.75 8.08 1.36
CA ASN A 81 -1.87 9.47 1.75
C ASN A 81 -0.44 10.01 1.92
N THR A 82 0.06 10.78 0.96
CA THR A 82 1.46 11.23 0.92
C THR A 82 1.67 12.50 1.74
N ASP A 83 0.62 13.31 1.98
CA ASP A 83 0.80 14.66 2.52
C ASP A 83 -0.20 15.07 3.63
N ASP A 84 -1.33 14.39 3.82
CA ASP A 84 -2.37 14.83 4.77
C ASP A 84 -2.63 13.83 5.91
N CYS A 85 -1.90 13.98 7.02
CA CYS A 85 -2.11 13.23 8.27
C CYS A 85 -3.46 13.52 8.98
N GLN A 86 -4.51 13.93 8.26
CA GLN A 86 -5.80 14.37 8.82
C GLN A 86 -6.51 13.26 9.62
N PHE A 87 -6.21 11.99 9.36
CA PHE A 87 -6.79 10.82 10.04
C PHE A 87 -5.75 9.91 10.73
N GLY A 88 -4.50 10.36 10.85
CA GLY A 88 -3.41 9.62 11.49
C GLY A 88 -2.73 8.55 10.61
N GLU A 89 -1.52 8.14 11.02
CA GLU A 89 -0.62 7.21 10.31
C GLU A 89 -1.23 5.81 10.08
N HIS A 90 -2.25 5.45 10.85
CA HIS A 90 -2.87 4.12 10.84
C HIS A 90 -4.17 4.05 10.02
N SER A 91 -4.54 5.15 9.35
CA SER A 91 -5.76 5.22 8.54
C SER A 91 -5.59 4.55 7.17
N TRP A 92 -6.67 3.93 6.67
CA TRP A 92 -6.71 3.26 5.38
C TRP A 92 -7.71 3.93 4.45
N THR A 93 -7.21 4.61 3.44
CA THR A 93 -8.03 5.28 2.42
C THR A 93 -8.17 4.42 1.17
N PHE A 94 -9.39 4.22 0.71
CA PHE A 94 -9.71 3.50 -0.52
C PHE A 94 -10.52 4.38 -1.47
N ARG A 95 -10.22 4.28 -2.76
CA ARG A 95 -10.84 5.08 -3.82
C ARG A 95 -11.27 4.21 -4.99
N HIS A 96 -12.39 4.58 -5.61
CA HIS A 96 -12.87 4.02 -6.87
C HIS A 96 -13.54 5.14 -7.69
N PRO A 97 -13.29 5.24 -9.01
CA PRO A 97 -13.80 6.35 -9.85
C PRO A 97 -15.32 6.49 -9.88
N ASP A 98 -16.06 5.38 -9.80
CA ASP A 98 -17.52 5.38 -9.78
C ASP A 98 -18.12 5.28 -8.37
N PHE A 99 -17.32 5.41 -7.31
CA PHE A 99 -17.79 5.29 -5.92
C PHE A 99 -17.78 6.65 -5.21
N HIS A 100 -18.92 7.32 -5.21
CA HIS A 100 -19.09 8.65 -4.64
C HIS A 100 -20.28 8.74 -3.68
N ALA A 101 -20.16 9.57 -2.65
CA ALA A 101 -21.23 9.83 -1.69
C ALA A 101 -22.49 10.41 -2.37
N ASP A 102 -22.34 11.41 -3.24
CA ASP A 102 -23.47 12.11 -3.87
C ASP A 102 -24.04 11.39 -5.11
N ARG A 103 -23.36 10.36 -5.62
CA ARG A 103 -23.73 9.70 -6.89
C ARG A 103 -24.02 8.22 -6.69
N ARG A 104 -25.21 7.93 -6.16
CA ARG A 104 -25.71 6.56 -5.97
C ARG A 104 -25.84 5.81 -7.30
N ASP A 105 -26.22 6.48 -8.37
CA ASP A 105 -26.45 5.84 -9.68
C ASP A 105 -25.18 5.19 -10.24
N ALA A 106 -24.01 5.82 -10.03
CA ALA A 106 -22.72 5.30 -10.49
C ALA A 106 -22.31 3.97 -9.83
N LEU A 107 -22.96 3.58 -8.72
CA LEU A 107 -22.72 2.29 -8.07
C LEU A 107 -22.97 1.11 -9.02
N GLU A 108 -23.80 1.26 -10.05
CA GLU A 108 -24.07 0.22 -11.05
C GLU A 108 -22.86 -0.07 -11.99
N ASN A 109 -21.95 0.90 -12.11
CA ASN A 109 -20.74 0.78 -12.91
C ASN A 109 -19.68 -0.09 -12.22
N ILE A 110 -19.79 -0.24 -10.89
CA ILE A 110 -18.83 -0.97 -10.06
C ILE A 110 -19.06 -2.48 -10.22
N LYS A 111 -18.42 -3.05 -11.24
CA LYS A 111 -18.53 -4.47 -11.58
C LYS A 111 -17.36 -5.26 -11.02
N ARG A 112 -17.67 -6.49 -10.59
CA ARG A 112 -16.67 -7.44 -10.13
C ARG A 112 -15.75 -7.81 -11.30
N LYS A 113 -14.43 -7.69 -11.10
CA LYS A 113 -13.43 -8.21 -12.03
C LYS A 113 -13.62 -9.72 -12.21
N VAL A 114 -13.95 -10.12 -13.43
CA VAL A 114 -13.99 -11.52 -13.82
C VAL A 114 -12.53 -12.00 -13.84
N PRO A 115 -12.16 -13.05 -13.08
CA PRO A 115 -10.84 -13.63 -13.22
C PRO A 115 -10.68 -14.07 -14.68
N ALA A 116 -9.68 -13.54 -15.38
CA ALA A 116 -9.34 -14.02 -16.71
C ALA A 116 -9.15 -15.54 -16.60
N GLN A 117 -10.01 -16.33 -17.26
CA GLN A 117 -9.87 -17.78 -17.28
C GLN A 117 -8.51 -18.09 -17.91
N ARG A 118 -7.55 -18.51 -17.10
CA ARG A 118 -6.37 -19.21 -17.62
C ARG A 118 -6.89 -20.50 -18.25
N LYS A 119 -7.01 -20.54 -19.58
CA LYS A 119 -7.18 -21.78 -20.33
C LYS A 119 -5.96 -22.65 -20.04
N ASN A 120 -6.12 -23.61 -19.15
CA ASN A 120 -5.15 -24.65 -18.87
C ASN A 120 -5.27 -25.70 -19.99
N THR A 121 -4.55 -25.53 -21.09
CA THR A 121 -4.43 -26.56 -22.13
C THR A 121 -3.49 -27.65 -21.63
N ALA A 122 -4.04 -28.61 -20.89
CA ALA A 122 -3.40 -29.87 -20.61
C ALA A 122 -3.50 -30.76 -21.86
N SER A 123 -2.41 -30.84 -22.63
CA SER A 123 -2.22 -31.88 -23.66
C SER A 123 -1.25 -32.91 -23.10
N SER A 124 -1.80 -34.05 -22.74
CA SER A 124 -1.11 -35.29 -22.36
C SER A 124 -0.31 -35.86 -23.53
N LEU A 125 0.97 -36.17 -23.32
CA LEU A 125 1.63 -37.32 -23.94
C LEU A 125 2.79 -37.78 -23.05
N SER A 126 2.62 -38.98 -22.50
CA SER A 126 3.58 -39.83 -21.80
C SER A 126 4.60 -40.43 -22.77
N LEU A 127 5.87 -40.59 -22.34
CA LEU A 127 6.74 -41.74 -22.66
C LEU A 127 8.02 -41.74 -21.79
N SER A 128 8.05 -42.73 -20.89
CA SER A 128 9.14 -43.54 -20.31
C SER A 128 10.62 -43.20 -20.51
N GLY A 129 11.42 -43.40 -19.45
CA GLY A 129 12.82 -43.84 -19.58
C GLY A 129 13.76 -43.40 -18.45
N ALA A 130 14.20 -44.34 -17.63
CA ALA A 130 15.06 -44.17 -16.46
C ALA A 130 16.54 -43.90 -16.79
N GLY A 131 17.30 -43.37 -15.81
CA GLY A 131 18.75 -43.62 -15.74
C GLY A 131 19.64 -42.48 -15.25
N SER A 132 19.92 -42.49 -13.94
CA SER A 132 21.23 -42.29 -13.30
C SER A 132 22.04 -40.97 -13.38
N SER A 133 22.47 -40.58 -12.17
CA SER A 133 23.81 -40.11 -11.77
C SER A 133 24.27 -38.66 -12.05
N SER A 134 24.38 -37.92 -10.94
CA SER A 134 25.62 -37.35 -10.39
C SER A 134 26.31 -36.10 -10.96
N LEU A 135 26.32 -35.07 -10.08
CA LEU A 135 27.47 -34.28 -9.59
C LEU A 135 28.07 -33.12 -10.42
N THR A 136 28.54 -32.11 -9.66
CA THR A 136 29.53 -31.03 -9.95
C THR A 136 29.02 -29.87 -10.85
N SER A 137 28.90 -28.63 -10.37
CA SER A 137 29.87 -27.60 -9.93
C SER A 137 30.51 -26.77 -11.05
N ALA A 138 30.52 -25.45 -10.84
CA ALA A 138 31.49 -24.45 -11.31
C ALA A 138 31.31 -23.79 -12.70
N SER A 139 30.99 -22.49 -12.63
CA SER A 139 31.65 -21.32 -13.25
C SER A 139 32.23 -21.37 -14.67
N LEU A 140 31.68 -20.45 -15.51
CA LEU A 140 32.30 -19.61 -16.56
C LEU A 140 33.05 -20.32 -17.73
N PRO A 141 33.40 -19.65 -18.85
CA PRO A 141 33.17 -18.27 -19.30
C PRO A 141 32.58 -18.16 -20.73
N TYR A 142 32.31 -16.92 -21.16
CA TYR A 142 32.23 -16.38 -22.55
C TYR A 142 32.51 -17.33 -23.74
N PRO A 143 31.82 -17.11 -24.88
CA PRO A 143 32.56 -17.07 -26.14
C PRO A 143 32.32 -15.78 -26.95
N PRO A 144 33.29 -15.43 -27.82
CA PRO A 144 33.47 -14.08 -28.36
C PRO A 144 32.73 -13.87 -29.69
N SER A 145 32.50 -12.60 -30.00
CA SER A 145 32.19 -12.10 -31.33
C SER A 145 33.18 -12.63 -32.37
N ALA A 146 32.70 -13.39 -33.36
CA ALA A 146 33.29 -13.49 -34.69
C ALA A 146 32.36 -14.24 -35.66
N LEU A 147 31.47 -13.51 -36.34
CA LEU A 147 31.12 -13.84 -37.72
C LEU A 147 30.66 -12.57 -38.45
N ALA A 148 31.62 -11.71 -38.76
CA ALA A 148 31.49 -10.83 -39.91
C ALA A 148 31.65 -11.71 -41.16
N SER A 149 30.60 -11.80 -41.99
CA SER A 149 30.65 -11.86 -43.47
C SER A 149 29.41 -12.59 -43.99
N LEU A 150 28.33 -11.87 -44.24
CA LEU A 150 27.41 -12.16 -45.33
C LEU A 150 26.83 -10.83 -45.84
N SER A 151 27.52 -10.25 -46.82
CA SER A 151 27.00 -9.21 -47.68
C SER A 151 25.88 -9.79 -48.53
N GLY A 152 24.67 -9.25 -48.38
CA GLY A 152 23.56 -9.46 -49.30
C GLY A 152 22.74 -8.15 -49.39
N PRO A 153 22.66 -7.50 -50.56
CA PRO A 153 21.80 -6.35 -50.74
C PRO A 153 20.42 -6.85 -51.19
N SER A 154 19.40 -6.71 -50.34
CA SER A 154 18.02 -6.67 -50.81
C SER A 154 17.13 -5.90 -49.84
N ALA A 155 16.43 -4.92 -50.41
CA ALA A 155 15.40 -4.07 -49.81
C ALA A 155 14.43 -4.88 -48.94
N GLY A 156 13.95 -4.40 -47.80
CA GLY A 156 13.48 -3.05 -47.54
C GLY A 156 12.13 -3.18 -46.86
N LEU A 157 12.11 -3.69 -45.62
CA LEU A 157 10.96 -3.65 -44.72
C LEU A 157 11.48 -3.36 -43.31
N SER A 158 11.09 -2.18 -42.80
CA SER A 158 11.18 -1.69 -41.42
C SER A 158 12.56 -1.42 -40.78
N GLY A 159 13.44 -0.66 -41.45
CA GLY A 159 14.55 0.04 -40.76
C GLY A 159 14.06 1.03 -39.69
N GLN A 160 12.83 1.56 -39.86
CA GLN A 160 12.14 2.36 -38.85
C GLN A 160 11.85 1.58 -37.56
N ALA A 161 11.34 0.35 -37.65
CA ALA A 161 10.98 -0.44 -36.46
C ALA A 161 12.22 -0.82 -35.62
N ALA A 162 13.35 -1.13 -36.26
CA ALA A 162 14.60 -1.42 -35.55
C ALA A 162 15.16 -0.18 -34.83
N MET A 163 15.05 1.00 -35.45
CA MET A 163 15.48 2.27 -34.86
C MET A 163 14.56 2.69 -33.70
N GLU A 164 13.26 2.45 -33.83
CA GLU A 164 12.25 2.77 -32.80
C GLU A 164 12.40 1.87 -31.56
N LEU A 165 12.72 0.58 -31.75
CA LEU A 165 13.04 -0.35 -30.66
C LEU A 165 14.34 0.05 -29.94
N GLN A 166 15.36 0.49 -30.68
CA GLN A 166 16.61 0.98 -30.12
C GLN A 166 16.39 2.27 -29.31
N GLN A 167 15.50 3.16 -29.79
CA GLN A 167 15.17 4.40 -29.11
C GLN A 167 14.35 4.17 -27.84
N THR A 168 13.35 3.29 -27.88
CA THR A 168 12.60 2.89 -26.67
C THR A 168 13.49 2.19 -25.64
N ALA A 169 14.42 1.32 -26.07
CA ALA A 169 15.41 0.72 -25.18
C ALA A 169 16.29 1.79 -24.51
N SER A 170 16.72 2.81 -25.26
CA SER A 170 17.52 3.90 -24.71
C SER A 170 16.73 4.77 -23.71
N ASN A 171 15.45 5.04 -23.99
CA ASN A 171 14.60 5.82 -23.09
C ASN A 171 14.34 5.07 -21.79
N LEU A 172 14.05 3.76 -21.87
CA LEU A 172 13.91 2.90 -20.70
C LEU A 172 15.20 2.83 -19.89
N GLN A 173 16.38 2.77 -20.54
CA GLN A 173 17.67 2.79 -19.84
C GLN A 173 17.91 4.11 -19.10
N HIS A 174 17.54 5.25 -19.69
CA HIS A 174 17.62 6.54 -19.01
C HIS A 174 16.67 6.61 -17.82
N GLU A 175 15.44 6.10 -17.97
CA GLU A 175 14.46 6.07 -16.88
C GLU A 175 14.93 5.18 -15.73
N VAL A 176 15.50 4.01 -16.02
CA VAL A 176 16.08 3.10 -15.01
C VAL A 176 17.25 3.77 -14.28
N ARG A 177 18.08 4.55 -14.99
CA ARG A 177 19.18 5.30 -14.36
C ARG A 177 18.64 6.40 -13.45
N ARG A 178 17.69 7.20 -13.93
CA ARG A 178 17.03 8.24 -13.15
C ARG A 178 16.37 7.68 -11.89
N LEU A 179 15.59 6.61 -12.03
CA LEU A 179 14.94 5.95 -10.90
C LEU A 179 15.95 5.40 -9.89
N ARG A 180 17.12 4.94 -10.34
CA ARG A 180 18.20 4.53 -9.43
C ARG A 180 18.79 5.71 -8.67
N ASP A 181 19.03 6.82 -9.35
CA ASP A 181 19.56 8.05 -8.73
C ASP A 181 18.57 8.60 -7.69
N ASP A 182 17.28 8.67 -8.02
CA ASP A 182 16.22 9.07 -7.10
C ASP A 182 16.11 8.12 -5.88
N ASN A 183 16.32 6.82 -6.09
CA ASN A 183 16.32 5.82 -5.01
C ASN A 183 17.50 6.02 -4.06
N GLU A 184 18.69 6.34 -4.59
CA GLU A 184 19.87 6.63 -3.77
C GLU A 184 19.72 7.94 -3.01
N ASP A 185 19.11 8.98 -3.59
CA ASP A 185 18.79 10.22 -2.87
C ASP A 185 17.81 9.96 -1.72
N LEU A 186 16.73 9.21 -1.99
CA LEU A 186 15.75 8.84 -0.96
C LEU A 186 16.38 8.04 0.19
N LYS A 187 17.25 7.07 -0.11
CA LYS A 187 18.02 6.35 0.91
C LYS A 187 18.97 7.27 1.67
N GLY A 188 19.53 8.28 1.00
CA GLY A 188 20.32 9.34 1.63
C GLY A 188 19.52 10.09 2.69
N ARG A 189 18.32 10.56 2.32
CA ARG A 189 17.41 11.28 3.22
C ARG A 189 16.96 10.41 4.40
N LEU A 190 16.65 9.14 4.18
CA LEU A 190 16.31 8.20 5.24
C LEU A 190 17.43 8.07 6.26
N ARG A 191 18.68 7.84 5.80
CA ARG A 191 19.84 7.77 6.68
C ARG A 191 20.09 9.06 7.45
N GLN A 192 19.78 10.21 6.86
CA GLN A 192 19.89 11.50 7.56
C GLN A 192 18.83 11.63 8.65
N LEU A 193 17.58 11.27 8.34
CA LEU A 193 16.47 11.33 9.29
C LEU A 193 16.70 10.38 10.47
N GLU A 194 17.19 9.17 10.20
CA GLU A 194 17.60 8.21 11.23
C GLU A 194 18.64 8.80 12.18
N ARG A 195 19.68 9.46 11.65
CA ARG A 195 20.69 10.15 12.48
C ARG A 195 20.10 11.28 13.31
N GLN A 196 19.17 12.05 12.75
CA GLN A 196 18.49 13.12 13.50
C GLN A 196 17.65 12.55 14.64
N TYR A 197 16.94 11.45 14.39
CA TYR A 197 16.16 10.76 15.41
C TYR A 197 17.04 10.24 16.54
N GLU A 198 18.17 9.60 16.22
CA GLU A 198 19.14 9.14 17.21
C GLU A 198 19.70 10.30 18.05
N GLN A 199 20.03 11.44 17.42
CA GLN A 199 20.54 12.61 18.13
C GLN A 199 19.51 13.13 19.14
N VAL A 200 18.25 13.27 18.73
CA VAL A 200 17.17 13.72 19.63
C VAL A 200 16.97 12.75 20.79
N LEU A 201 17.06 11.44 20.55
CA LEU A 201 16.98 10.44 21.63
C LEU A 201 18.12 10.60 22.63
N VAL A 202 19.35 10.81 22.16
CA VAL A 202 20.51 11.02 23.04
C VAL A 202 20.34 12.29 23.88
N GLU A 203 19.87 13.39 23.27
CA GLU A 203 19.57 14.62 24.00
C GLU A 203 18.47 14.43 25.04
N MET A 204 17.39 13.70 24.71
CA MET A 204 16.29 13.43 25.63
C MET A 204 16.74 12.60 26.85
N VAL A 205 17.57 11.58 26.62
CA VAL A 205 18.17 10.78 27.71
C VAL A 205 19.12 11.63 28.56
N GLY A 206 19.90 12.52 27.94
CA GLY A 206 20.75 13.48 28.63
C GLY A 206 19.94 14.41 29.53
N PHE A 207 18.84 14.95 29.02
CA PHE A 207 17.93 15.82 29.78
C PHE A 207 17.29 15.08 30.96
N GLN A 208 16.79 13.86 30.74
CA GLN A 208 16.19 13.06 31.80
C GLN A 208 17.19 12.76 32.92
N ARG A 209 18.44 12.42 32.58
CA ARG A 209 19.50 12.23 33.58
C ARG A 209 19.79 13.51 34.38
N GLY A 210 19.78 14.66 33.71
CA GLY A 210 19.91 15.97 34.34
C GLY A 210 18.76 16.26 35.32
N MET A 211 17.52 15.99 34.92
CA MET A 211 16.34 16.13 35.79
C MET A 211 16.44 15.26 37.04
N THR A 212 16.77 13.97 36.90
CA THR A 212 16.89 13.07 38.05
C THR A 212 18.00 13.52 39.01
N GLN A 213 19.09 14.08 38.48
CA GLN A 213 20.16 14.62 39.32
C GLN A 213 19.70 15.87 40.09
N GLN A 214 18.99 16.79 39.43
CA GLN A 214 18.42 17.97 40.09
C GLN A 214 17.37 17.58 41.13
N ASP A 215 16.50 16.62 40.84
CA ASP A 215 15.50 16.08 41.78
C ASP A 215 16.18 15.46 43.00
N GLY A 216 17.26 14.69 42.80
CA GLY A 216 18.05 14.14 43.91
C GLY A 216 18.66 15.23 44.81
N VAL A 217 19.17 16.32 44.24
CA VAL A 217 19.67 17.48 45.01
C VAL A 217 18.53 18.13 45.80
N MET A 218 17.37 18.32 45.18
CA MET A 218 16.19 18.89 45.82
C MET A 218 15.71 18.02 47.00
N GLN A 219 15.62 16.70 46.82
CA GLN A 219 15.27 15.75 47.88
C GLN A 219 16.27 15.79 49.04
N SER A 220 17.57 15.89 48.74
CA SER A 220 18.61 16.01 49.78
C SER A 220 18.49 17.32 50.57
N LEU A 221 18.15 18.44 49.91
CA LEU A 221 17.88 19.71 50.57
C LEU A 221 16.64 19.63 51.47
N ILE A 222 15.56 19.02 50.98
CA ILE A 222 14.33 18.82 51.75
C ILE A 222 14.61 17.98 53.00
N ALA A 223 15.33 16.86 52.86
CA ALA A 223 15.71 16.00 53.97
C ALA A 223 16.56 16.74 55.02
N TYR A 224 17.50 17.59 54.58
CA TYR A 224 18.30 18.43 55.46
C TYR A 224 17.43 19.38 56.30
N PHE A 225 16.50 20.10 55.66
CA PHE A 225 15.56 20.98 56.37
C PHE A 225 14.63 20.23 57.33
N MET A 226 14.13 19.06 56.93
CA MET A 226 13.30 18.22 57.81
C MET A 226 14.07 17.68 59.02
N SER A 227 15.36 17.37 58.86
CA SER A 227 16.22 16.89 59.95
C SER A 227 16.69 18.00 60.91
N GLY A 228 16.78 19.24 60.45
CA GLY A 228 17.26 20.39 61.23
C GLY A 228 16.20 21.08 62.10
N GLN A 229 14.91 20.70 61.99
CA GLN A 229 13.80 21.34 62.71
C GLN A 229 13.39 20.59 64.00
N GLY A 230 14.17 19.59 64.43
CA GLY A 230 13.88 18.74 65.60
C GLY A 230 14.76 18.97 66.83
N GLY A 231 15.37 20.14 66.99
CA GLY A 231 16.20 20.51 68.14
C GLY A 231 15.60 21.65 68.94
#